data_AF-A0A8C4SQN9-F1
#
_entry.id   AF-A0A8C4SQN9-F1
#
_cell.length_a   1.000
_cell.length_b   1.000
_cell.length_c   1.000
_cell.angle_alpha   90.00
_cell.angle_beta   90.00
_cell.angle_gamma   90.00
#
_symmetry.space_group_name_H-M   'P 1'
#
loop_
_entity.id
_entity.type
_entity.pdbx_description
1 polymer ?
#
loop_
_entity_poly.entity_id
_entity_poly.type
_entity_poly.pdbx_seq_one_letter_code
_entity_poly.pdbx_strand_id
1 'polypeptide(L)'
;SEHVPWILLVRYVLAMAATSRPKTACERHRDTLLAQLSAQGRLAFLGAYIPQCEEDGSFQPLQCHGSTGHCWCVDSTGVERPGTRTVPGTPPLNCNQPGES
;
A
#
# COMPACT_ATOMS: atom_id res chain seq x y z
N SER A 1 -33.54 -14.98 29.05
CA SER A 1 -32.85 -13.74 28.67
C SER A 1 -31.35 -13.95 28.75
N GLU A 2 -30.73 -13.94 27.58
CA GLU A 2 -29.41 -14.50 27.30
C GLU A 2 -28.30 -13.57 27.79
N HIS A 3 -27.65 -13.92 28.90
CA HIS A 3 -26.32 -13.39 29.19
C HIS A 3 -25.37 -14.14 28.27
N VAL A 4 -25.00 -13.54 27.14
CA VAL A 4 -23.88 -14.03 26.32
C VAL A 4 -22.66 -14.01 27.25
N PRO A 5 -22.14 -15.17 27.71
CA PRO A 5 -21.09 -15.17 28.71
C PRO A 5 -19.87 -14.48 28.12
N TRP A 6 -19.17 -13.67 28.91
CA TRP A 6 -17.94 -12.97 28.51
C TRP A 6 -16.92 -13.90 27.85
N ILE A 7 -16.97 -15.20 28.16
CA ILE A 7 -16.22 -16.28 27.53
C ILE A 7 -16.45 -16.34 26.01
N LEU A 8 -17.70 -16.19 25.54
CA LEU A 8 -18.02 -16.14 24.12
C LEU A 8 -17.50 -14.86 23.47
N LEU A 9 -17.52 -13.72 24.17
CA LEU A 9 -16.91 -12.48 23.67
C LEU A 9 -15.39 -12.59 23.58
N VAL A 10 -14.72 -13.19 24.55
CA VAL A 10 -13.28 -13.45 24.52
C VAL A 10 -12.91 -14.42 23.41
N ARG A 11 -13.69 -15.49 23.22
CA ARG A 11 -13.51 -16.40 22.08
C ARG A 11 -13.73 -15.73 20.74
N TYR A 12 -14.74 -14.86 20.64
CA TYR A 12 -14.99 -14.06 19.44
C TYR A 12 -13.81 -13.12 19.15
N VAL A 13 -13.34 -12.35 20.14
CA VAL A 13 -12.17 -11.45 19.98
C VAL A 13 -10.90 -12.22 19.59
N LEU A 14 -10.63 -13.37 20.22
CA LEU A 14 -9.49 -14.23 19.86
C LEU A 14 -9.62 -14.81 18.44
N ALA A 15 -10.82 -15.23 18.03
CA ALA A 15 -11.07 -15.71 16.68
C ALA A 15 -10.87 -14.60 15.65
N MET A 16 -11.35 -13.38 15.92
CA MET A 16 -11.16 -12.22 15.03
C MET A 16 -9.68 -11.82 14.92
N ALA A 17 -8.91 -11.85 16.02
CA ALA A 17 -7.47 -11.61 15.99
C ALA A 17 -6.73 -12.66 15.13
N ALA A 18 -7.10 -13.94 15.25
CA ALA A 18 -6.51 -15.04 14.49
C ALA A 18 -6.83 -15.02 12.99
N THR A 19 -7.87 -14.29 12.56
CA THR A 19 -8.21 -14.12 11.14
C THR A 19 -7.39 -13.05 10.40
N SER A 20 -6.58 -12.26 11.11
CA SER A 20 -5.79 -11.21 10.46
C SER A 20 -4.43 -11.76 9.99
N ARG A 21 -4.21 -11.76 8.66
CA ARG A 21 -2.89 -12.01 8.09
C ARG A 21 -1.94 -10.90 8.55
N PRO A 22 -0.68 -11.22 8.92
CA PRO A 22 0.33 -10.20 9.14
C PRO A 22 0.49 -9.31 7.90
N LYS A 23 0.49 -7.99 8.10
CA LYS A 23 0.72 -7.03 7.01
C LYS A 23 2.12 -7.18 6.44
N THR A 24 2.23 -7.12 5.13
CA THR A 24 3.45 -7.11 4.32
C THR A 24 4.18 -5.76 4.38
N ALA A 25 5.36 -5.68 3.75
CA ALA A 25 6.13 -4.43 3.70
C ALA A 25 5.37 -3.30 3.00
N CYS A 26 4.76 -3.56 1.84
CA CYS A 26 4.00 -2.55 1.11
C CYS A 26 2.78 -2.08 1.90
N GLU A 27 1.99 -3.01 2.44
CA GLU A 27 0.80 -2.69 3.24
C GLU A 27 1.16 -1.85 4.48
N ARG A 28 2.23 -2.21 5.19
CA ARG A 28 2.70 -1.41 6.34
C ARG A 28 3.15 -0.01 5.93
N HIS A 29 3.86 0.11 4.82
CA HIS A 29 4.31 1.41 4.30
C HIS A 29 3.09 2.28 3.98
N ARG A 30 2.14 1.76 3.18
CA ARG A 30 0.88 2.43 2.85
C ARG A 30 0.15 2.90 4.10
N ASP A 31 -0.07 2.01 5.06
CA ASP A 31 -0.86 2.32 6.25
C ASP A 31 -0.18 3.36 7.15
N THR A 32 1.15 3.33 7.24
CA THR A 32 1.92 4.33 7.98
C THR A 32 1.73 5.71 7.37
N LEU A 33 1.80 5.83 6.04
CA LEU A 33 1.57 7.09 5.36
C LEU A 33 0.12 7.55 5.51
N LEU A 34 -0.86 6.67 5.35
CA LEU A 34 -2.27 7.01 5.55
C LEU A 34 -2.55 7.50 6.98
N ALA A 35 -1.94 6.88 7.99
CA ALA A 35 -2.04 7.31 9.38
C ALA A 35 -1.38 8.67 9.64
N GLN A 36 -0.23 8.95 9.02
CA GLN A 36 0.42 10.25 9.13
C GLN A 36 -0.41 11.36 8.47
N LEU A 37 -0.95 11.09 7.28
CA LEU A 37 -1.76 12.05 6.54
C LEU A 37 -3.10 12.33 7.22
N SER A 38 -3.73 11.31 7.83
CA SER A 38 -4.98 11.50 8.57
C SER A 38 -4.80 12.41 9.79
N ALA A 39 -3.64 12.34 10.45
CA ALA A 39 -3.28 13.23 11.56
C ALA A 39 -3.01 14.67 11.10
N GLN A 40 -2.52 14.87 9.87
CA GLN A 40 -2.21 16.19 9.30
C GLN A 40 -3.40 16.87 8.61
N GLY A 41 -4.50 16.15 8.41
CA GLY A 41 -5.74 16.65 7.81
C GLY A 41 -5.82 16.49 6.28
N ARG A 42 -7.00 16.76 5.73
CA ARG A 42 -7.37 16.41 4.34
C ARG A 42 -6.46 17.00 3.26
N LEU A 43 -5.85 18.17 3.50
CA LEU A 43 -4.94 18.81 2.55
C LEU A 43 -3.62 18.05 2.41
N ALA A 44 -3.14 17.40 3.47
CA ALA A 44 -1.92 16.59 3.39
C ALA A 44 -2.09 15.40 2.43
N PHE A 45 -3.32 14.87 2.34
CA PHE A 45 -3.65 13.79 1.41
C PHE A 45 -3.55 14.22 -0.07
N LEU A 46 -3.79 15.51 -0.35
CA LEU A 46 -3.71 16.05 -1.70
C LEU A 46 -2.24 16.22 -2.08
N GLY A 47 -1.74 15.39 -2.99
CA GLY A 47 -0.34 15.46 -3.41
C GLY A 47 0.56 14.40 -2.80
N ALA A 48 0.09 13.64 -1.81
CA ALA A 48 0.88 12.57 -1.22
C ALA A 48 0.98 11.36 -2.16
N TYR A 49 2.17 10.78 -2.26
CA TYR A 49 2.36 9.48 -2.86
C TYR A 49 2.04 8.40 -1.83
N ILE A 50 1.17 7.47 -2.19
CA ILE A 50 0.85 6.28 -1.42
C ILE A 50 1.24 5.07 -2.26
N PRO A 51 2.09 4.16 -1.75
CA PRO A 51 2.52 3.01 -2.52
C PRO A 51 1.34 2.08 -2.84
N GLN A 52 1.26 1.68 -4.10
CA GLN A 52 0.40 0.61 -4.58
C GLN A 52 0.98 -0.75 -4.20
N CYS A 53 0.09 -1.65 -3.78
CA CYS A 53 0.41 -3.02 -3.45
C CYS A 53 -0.45 -3.96 -4.29
N GLU A 54 0.10 -5.09 -4.70
CA GLU A 54 -0.64 -6.18 -5.31
C GLU A 54 -1.53 -6.89 -4.28
N GLU A 55 -2.38 -7.82 -4.73
CA GLU A 55 -3.32 -8.56 -3.88
C GLU A 55 -2.60 -9.41 -2.80
N ASP A 56 -1.41 -9.91 -3.10
CA ASP A 56 -0.58 -10.65 -2.14
C ASP A 56 0.14 -9.72 -1.13
N GLY A 57 0.04 -8.41 -1.30
CA GLY A 57 0.70 -7.37 -0.49
C GLY A 57 2.14 -7.07 -0.91
N SER A 58 2.65 -7.66 -1.98
CA SER A 58 3.91 -7.21 -2.58
C SER A 58 3.76 -5.79 -3.18
N PHE A 59 4.89 -5.11 -3.40
CA PHE A 59 4.86 -3.84 -4.12
C PHE A 59 4.47 -4.09 -5.57
N GLN A 60 3.53 -3.28 -6.07
CA GLN A 60 3.23 -3.31 -7.49
C GLN A 60 4.48 -2.85 -8.27
N PRO A 61 4.95 -3.60 -9.29
CA PRO A 61 6.19 -3.26 -9.98
C PRO A 61 6.18 -1.87 -10.62
N LEU A 62 5.01 -1.38 -11.04
CA LEU A 62 4.80 -0.03 -11.56
C LEU A 62 4.08 0.82 -10.52
N GLN A 63 4.78 1.78 -9.91
CA GLN A 63 4.18 2.74 -8.98
C GLN A 63 3.83 4.02 -9.72
N CYS A 64 2.70 4.64 -9.36
CA CYS A 64 2.27 5.91 -9.94
C CYS A 64 1.89 6.93 -8.86
N HIS A 65 2.34 8.16 -9.01
CA HIS A 65 1.93 9.26 -8.15
C HIS A 65 0.66 9.91 -8.70
N GLY A 66 -0.49 9.54 -8.14
CA GLY A 66 -1.80 9.93 -8.69
C GLY A 66 -2.04 11.44 -8.83
N SER A 67 -1.40 12.28 -8.01
CA SER A 67 -1.56 13.75 -8.08
C SER A 67 -0.69 14.41 -9.12
N THR A 68 0.49 13.88 -9.40
CA THR A 68 1.41 14.46 -10.39
C THR A 68 1.30 13.79 -11.74
N GLY A 69 0.87 12.52 -11.77
CA GLY A 69 0.79 11.69 -12.97
C GLY A 69 2.12 11.02 -13.36
N HIS A 70 3.17 11.16 -12.55
CA HIS A 70 4.43 10.45 -12.77
C HIS A 70 4.30 8.97 -12.39
N CYS A 71 4.93 8.08 -13.15
CA CYS A 71 5.05 6.66 -12.80
C CYS A 71 6.51 6.21 -12.84
N TRP A 72 6.86 5.15 -12.12
CA TRP A 72 8.21 4.57 -12.10
C TRP A 72 8.16 3.10 -11.74
N CYS A 73 9.20 2.35 -12.11
CA CYS A 73 9.33 0.96 -11.71
C CYS A 73 10.00 0.85 -10.34
N VAL A 74 9.56 -0.10 -9.52
CA VAL A 74 10.19 -0.44 -8.24
C VAL A 74 10.69 -1.87 -8.20
N ASP A 75 11.64 -2.14 -7.29
CA ASP A 75 12.03 -3.50 -6.93
C ASP A 75 11.09 -4.12 -5.88
N SER A 76 11.39 -5.36 -5.45
CA SER A 76 10.59 -6.08 -4.45
C SER A 76 10.53 -5.42 -3.07
N THR A 77 11.41 -4.44 -2.81
CA THR A 77 11.43 -3.65 -1.57
C THR A 77 10.69 -2.33 -1.71
N GLY A 78 10.20 -2.00 -2.91
CA GLY A 78 9.50 -0.76 -3.21
C GLY A 78 10.44 0.40 -3.56
N VAL A 79 11.72 0.13 -3.82
CA VAL A 79 12.70 1.16 -4.20
C VAL A 79 12.65 1.41 -5.70
N GLU A 80 12.60 2.68 -6.08
CA GLU A 80 12.60 3.11 -7.48
C GLU A 80 13.85 2.63 -8.24
N ARG A 81 13.64 2.03 -9.41
CA ARG A 81 14.73 1.69 -10.34
C ARG A 81 15.17 2.95 -11.09
N PRO A 82 16.47 3.28 -11.09
CA PRO A 82 16.98 4.46 -11.80
C PRO A 82 16.57 4.47 -13.28
N GLY A 83 16.25 5.67 -13.80
CA GLY A 83 15.88 5.86 -15.21
C GLY A 83 14.42 5.52 -15.56
N THR A 84 13.66 4.94 -14.63
CA THR A 84 12.28 4.47 -14.95
C THR A 84 11.18 5.50 -14.68
N ARG A 85 11.48 6.69 -14.15
CA ARG A 85 10.46 7.70 -13.87
C ARG A 85 9.98 8.38 -15.15
N THR A 86 8.69 8.28 -15.45
CA THR A 86 8.03 8.88 -16.60
C THR A 86 7.21 10.11 -16.25
N VAL A 87 6.95 10.96 -17.24
CA VAL A 87 6.08 12.14 -17.12
C VAL A 87 4.61 11.80 -17.39
N PRO A 88 3.66 12.63 -16.94
CA PRO A 88 2.23 12.39 -17.18
C PRO A 88 1.92 12.29 -18.68
N GLY A 89 1.03 11.36 -19.04
CA GLY A 89 0.67 11.10 -20.43
C GLY A 89 1.65 10.18 -21.18
N THR A 90 2.72 9.72 -20.53
CA THR A 90 3.59 8.66 -21.08
C THR A 90 2.89 7.31 -20.93
N PRO A 91 2.96 6.41 -21.93
CA PRO A 91 2.47 5.03 -21.78
C PRO A 91 3.11 4.32 -20.57
N PRO A 92 2.36 3.46 -19.86
CA PRO A 92 2.89 2.70 -18.73
C PRO A 92 4.09 1.83 -19.13
N LEU A 93 5.16 1.87 -18.34
CA LEU A 93 6.34 1.02 -18.51
C LEU A 93 6.02 -0.44 -18.17
N ASN A 94 6.60 -1.38 -18.91
CA ASN A 94 6.56 -2.78 -18.53
C ASN A 94 7.67 -3.09 -17.51
N CYS A 95 7.35 -2.96 -16.22
CA CYS A 95 8.32 -3.14 -15.15
C CYS A 95 8.76 -4.60 -14.91
N ASN A 96 8.10 -5.57 -15.56
CA ASN A 96 8.47 -6.98 -15.50
C ASN A 96 9.57 -7.37 -16.50
N GLN A 97 9.92 -6.48 -17.44
CA GLN A 97 11.00 -6.72 -18.40
C GLN A 97 12.31 -6.12 -17.89
N PRO A 98 13.41 -6.91 -17.85
CA PRO A 98 14.74 -6.35 -17.63
C PRO A 98 15.20 -5.66 -18.92
N GLY A 99 15.22 -4.32 -18.95
CA GLY A 99 15.83 -3.59 -20.07
C GLY A 99 15.20 -2.26 -20.47
N GLU A 100 14.09 -1.83 -19.86
CA GLU A 100 13.57 -0.48 -20.13
C GLU A 100 14.12 0.49 -19.07
N SER A 101 15.33 0.99 -19.32
CA SER A 101 16.04 1.99 -18.51
C SER A 101 16.76 2.96 -19.43
#